data_AF-A0A812TN17-F1
#
_entry.id   AF-A0A812TN17-F1
#
_cell.length_a   1.000
_cell.length_b   1.000
_cell.length_c   1.000
_cell.angle_alpha   90.00
_cell.angle_beta   90.00
_cell.angle_gamma   90.00
#
_symmetry.space_group_name_H-M   'P 1'
#
loop_
_entity.id
_entity.type
_entity.pdbx_description
1 polymer ?
#
loop_
_entity_poly.entity_id
_entity_poly.type
_entity_poly.pdbx_seq_one_letter_code
_entity_poly.pdbx_strand_id
1 'polypeptide(L)'
;MSLLKQRLMGSAVVAVELEEVSINTLHVFIEQTSEYAPSNAKIIVDHLNALAPKAATQVDAEDGTAEALHALTTRIKADKIDFRDIGIGYCKQPDCGKYGPATYVVKEILITDIGKRGNGVFLYQLAEVVVRTVLVAVLKSAPDNMRQNLLRAIGSGVGNQLDNLDFGSLHFDLGDGGGLQTVGEMTGWLSGEFASLPMKATNAAVALNTKALEVGAMTQMPPPLLAPPPEGFEGAVLAGKAKANLLGEKIFFSGCLAGAFIGYGAYLACTVGGNCPGLAEKNPGLQKLVFGSFGLPFGLFMTVLSGTELFTGNAAIVTMAVFQGKADLQQLARSLLLSWLGNLVGAVGVARLAITAGTMPGGGATVTLAVAKTSLPFATVFVRGILCNWLVCMAVYIASMAKDTAGKAIAIWFPISAFVTLGLEHSVANMFIIPAGIFAGADVSWAQFLLHNLLPVSLGNMFAGMFLVALPYSILFGADLAARSHASRLIDAKEVCTCVPQFSIFLLCQFENDIRNSAIADQAKMGLEAAKIGTDLVGMGVKANTAFTNMGVKANTEVLKAETKANNFFNKVRDGFTTGFTSGLSR
;
A
#
# COMPACT_ATOMS: atom_id res chain seq x y z
N MET A 1 -12.19 31.30 -1.32
CA MET A 1 -11.58 31.72 -0.03
C MET A 1 -11.24 33.21 0.04
N SER A 2 -10.62 33.84 -0.97
CA SER A 2 -10.28 35.28 -0.92
C SER A 2 -11.50 36.22 -0.95
N LEU A 3 -12.55 35.87 -1.71
CA LEU A 3 -13.83 36.61 -1.72
C LEU A 3 -14.63 36.47 -0.42
N LEU A 4 -14.46 35.37 0.32
CA LEU A 4 -15.12 35.15 1.62
C LEU A 4 -14.55 36.10 2.70
N LYS A 5 -13.25 36.39 2.62
CA LYS A 5 -12.53 37.19 3.63
C LYS A 5 -12.95 38.66 3.65
N GLN A 6 -13.49 39.19 2.54
CA GLN A 6 -13.77 40.62 2.39
C GLN A 6 -15.19 41.03 2.83
N ARG A 7 -16.14 40.09 2.92
CA ARG A 7 -17.52 40.36 3.39
C ARG A 7 -17.75 40.14 4.89
N LEU A 8 -16.84 39.46 5.59
CA LEU A 8 -17.06 38.97 6.97
C LEU A 8 -16.66 39.94 8.09
N MET A 9 -16.14 41.14 7.80
CA MET A 9 -15.64 42.07 8.82
C MET A 9 -16.54 43.30 9.11
N GLY A 10 -17.81 43.28 8.72
CA GLY A 10 -18.72 44.39 9.01
C GLY A 10 -20.18 43.99 9.17
N SER A 11 -20.68 44.12 10.40
CA SER A 11 -22.10 44.20 10.79
C SER A 11 -22.91 42.89 10.77
N ALA A 12 -23.72 42.72 11.84
CA ALA A 12 -24.80 41.74 12.08
C ALA A 12 -24.70 40.42 11.31
N VAL A 13 -24.53 39.27 12.01
CA VAL A 13 -24.41 37.93 11.39
C VAL A 13 -25.52 37.67 10.36
N VAL A 14 -25.27 38.05 9.10
CA VAL A 14 -26.16 37.84 7.97
C VAL A 14 -25.96 36.39 7.57
N ALA A 15 -27.05 35.63 7.45
CA ALA A 15 -26.99 34.27 6.95
C ALA A 15 -26.33 34.26 5.56
N VAL A 16 -25.46 33.30 5.31
CA VAL A 16 -24.88 33.10 3.98
C VAL A 16 -25.98 32.58 3.07
N GLU A 17 -26.31 33.33 2.02
CA GLU A 17 -27.30 32.96 1.01
C GLU A 17 -26.61 32.21 -0.14
N LEU A 18 -27.12 31.02 -0.45
CA LEU A 18 -26.68 30.14 -1.53
C LEU A 18 -27.81 30.01 -2.55
N GLU A 19 -27.59 30.48 -3.78
CA GLU A 19 -28.60 30.40 -4.85
C GLU A 19 -28.75 28.95 -5.35
N GLU A 20 -27.66 28.26 -5.66
CA GLU A 20 -27.71 26.87 -6.12
C GLU A 20 -26.47 26.09 -5.71
N VAL A 21 -26.68 24.89 -5.19
CA VAL A 21 -25.63 23.90 -4.97
C VAL A 21 -25.99 22.64 -5.75
N SER A 22 -25.24 22.36 -6.81
CA SER A 22 -25.41 21.15 -7.62
C SER A 22 -24.27 20.16 -7.37
N ILE A 23 -24.62 18.92 -7.09
CA ILE A 23 -23.68 17.81 -6.89
C ILE A 23 -24.02 16.73 -7.90
N ASN A 24 -23.11 16.54 -8.85
CA ASN A 24 -23.21 15.48 -9.85
C ASN A 24 -22.45 14.25 -9.34
N THR A 25 -23.04 13.06 -9.51
CA THR A 25 -22.38 11.77 -9.25
C THR A 25 -22.11 11.52 -7.76
N LEU A 26 -23.19 11.44 -6.97
CA LEU A 26 -23.12 11.03 -5.55
C LEU A 26 -23.16 9.51 -5.43
N HIS A 27 -22.25 8.92 -4.66
CA HIS A 27 -22.29 7.48 -4.35
C HIS A 27 -22.65 7.26 -2.88
N VAL A 28 -23.71 6.48 -2.64
CA VAL A 28 -24.19 6.10 -1.29
C VAL A 28 -23.98 4.61 -1.10
N PHE A 29 -23.19 4.22 -0.10
CA PHE A 29 -22.94 2.82 0.21
C PHE A 29 -23.43 2.46 1.62
N ILE A 30 -24.34 1.49 1.71
CA ILE A 30 -24.93 1.02 2.95
C ILE A 30 -24.45 -0.42 3.21
N GLU A 31 -23.71 -0.60 4.29
CA GLU A 31 -23.19 -1.91 4.70
C GLU A 31 -23.82 -2.36 6.02
N GLN A 32 -24.19 -3.64 6.05
CA GLN A 32 -24.66 -4.34 7.24
C GLN A 32 -23.82 -5.60 7.47
N THR A 33 -23.11 -5.64 8.59
CA THR A 33 -22.13 -6.68 8.90
C THR A 33 -22.74 -7.99 9.40
N SER A 34 -23.97 -7.98 9.90
CA SER A 34 -24.75 -9.18 10.24
C SER A 34 -26.23 -8.85 10.37
N GLU A 35 -27.09 -9.87 10.41
CA GLU A 35 -28.56 -9.73 10.51
C GLU A 35 -29.03 -8.88 11.71
N TYR A 36 -28.25 -8.83 12.78
CA TYR A 36 -28.58 -8.11 14.01
C TYR A 36 -27.68 -6.88 14.27
N ALA A 37 -26.67 -6.63 13.42
CA ALA A 37 -25.79 -5.46 13.57
C ALA A 37 -26.40 -4.22 12.90
N PRO A 38 -26.20 -3.02 13.50
CA PRO A 38 -26.59 -1.76 12.87
C PRO A 38 -25.78 -1.54 11.58
N SER A 39 -26.41 -0.95 10.57
CA SER A 39 -25.68 -0.52 9.38
C SER A 39 -24.81 0.71 9.66
N ASN A 40 -23.83 0.97 8.79
CA ASN A 40 -23.09 2.24 8.79
C ASN A 40 -24.04 3.46 8.70
N ALA A 41 -25.12 3.36 7.90
CA ALA A 41 -26.14 4.39 7.78
C ALA A 41 -26.90 4.60 9.11
N LYS A 42 -27.21 3.51 9.84
CA LYS A 42 -27.82 3.61 11.17
C LYS A 42 -26.90 4.32 12.17
N ILE A 43 -25.61 4.02 12.16
CA ILE A 43 -24.62 4.68 13.03
C ILE A 43 -24.58 6.19 12.76
N ILE A 44 -24.59 6.59 11.48
CA ILE A 44 -24.62 8.01 11.08
C ILE A 44 -25.91 8.68 11.58
N VAL A 45 -27.07 8.06 11.40
CA VAL A 45 -28.36 8.58 11.88
C VAL A 45 -28.38 8.70 13.40
N ASP A 46 -27.87 7.71 14.13
CA ASP A 46 -27.78 7.74 15.58
C ASP A 46 -26.84 8.87 16.07
N HIS A 47 -25.74 9.13 15.36
CA HIS A 47 -24.86 10.28 15.63
C HIS A 47 -25.54 11.63 15.36
N LEU A 48 -26.29 11.76 14.26
CA LEU A 48 -27.06 12.98 13.98
C LEU A 48 -28.10 13.25 15.08
N ASN A 49 -28.82 12.21 15.51
CA ASN A 49 -29.77 12.31 16.62
C ASN A 49 -29.09 12.71 17.94
N ALA A 50 -27.86 12.25 18.19
CA ALA A 50 -27.09 12.60 19.38
C ALA A 50 -26.51 14.02 19.37
N LEU A 51 -26.43 14.68 18.20
CA LEU A 51 -25.98 16.06 18.05
C LEU A 51 -27.08 17.08 18.36
N ALA A 52 -28.34 16.74 18.09
CA ALA A 52 -29.49 17.63 18.30
C ALA A 52 -29.64 18.17 19.76
N PRO A 53 -29.39 17.39 20.84
CA PRO A 53 -29.47 17.91 22.21
C PRO A 53 -28.17 18.55 22.75
N LYS A 54 -26.99 18.25 22.19
CA LYS A 54 -25.69 18.73 22.72
C LYS A 54 -25.30 20.12 22.24
N ALA A 55 -25.74 20.54 21.06
CA ALA A 55 -25.53 21.90 20.55
C ALA A 55 -26.28 22.98 21.35
N ALA A 56 -27.22 22.60 22.23
CA ALA A 56 -27.98 23.52 23.07
C ALA A 56 -27.32 23.80 24.44
N THR A 57 -26.29 23.04 24.86
CA THR A 57 -25.83 23.04 26.27
C THR A 57 -24.32 23.21 26.48
N GLN A 58 -23.50 23.40 25.45
CA GLN A 58 -22.07 23.71 25.64
C GLN A 58 -21.64 24.93 24.83
N VAL A 59 -21.71 26.09 25.48
CA VAL A 59 -20.92 27.27 25.15
C VAL A 59 -20.14 27.64 26.42
N ASP A 60 -19.19 26.80 26.80
CA ASP A 60 -18.14 27.17 27.74
C ASP A 60 -16.81 26.83 27.08
N ALA A 61 -16.06 27.89 26.79
CA ALA A 61 -14.86 27.89 25.98
C ALA A 61 -13.62 27.52 26.81
N GLU A 62 -12.72 26.72 26.23
CA GLU A 62 -11.29 26.78 26.54
C GLU A 62 -10.46 26.66 25.26
N ASP A 63 -9.62 27.68 25.07
CA ASP A 63 -8.44 27.83 24.23
C ASP A 63 -8.35 27.11 22.85
N GLY A 64 -8.36 27.93 21.78
CA GLY A 64 -7.73 27.58 20.50
C GLY A 64 -8.63 27.43 19.26
N THR A 65 -9.95 27.57 19.35
CA THR A 65 -10.87 27.19 18.26
C THR A 65 -11.82 28.29 17.77
N ALA A 66 -11.36 29.53 17.60
CA ALA A 66 -12.24 30.61 17.13
C ALA A 66 -12.79 30.40 15.70
N GLU A 67 -11.98 29.83 14.77
CA GLU A 67 -12.40 29.63 13.37
C GLU A 67 -13.34 28.42 13.20
N ALA A 68 -13.11 27.32 13.94
CA ALA A 68 -13.98 26.14 13.92
C ALA A 68 -15.33 26.42 14.59
N LEU A 69 -15.34 27.20 15.67
CA LEU A 69 -16.55 27.62 16.37
C LEU A 69 -17.37 28.63 15.53
N HIS A 70 -16.70 29.48 14.73
CA HIS A 70 -17.39 30.42 13.85
C HIS A 70 -18.05 29.72 12.65
N ALA A 71 -17.41 28.70 12.07
CA ALA A 71 -18.00 27.88 11.00
C ALA A 71 -19.25 27.10 11.48
N LEU A 72 -19.28 26.68 12.74
CA LEU A 72 -20.42 25.97 13.35
C LEU A 72 -21.57 26.90 13.76
N THR A 73 -21.30 28.19 13.98
CA THR A 73 -22.30 29.21 14.38
C THR A 73 -22.81 30.06 13.21
N THR A 74 -22.20 29.95 12.03
CA THR A 74 -22.65 30.64 10.82
C THR A 74 -23.97 30.04 10.33
N ARG A 75 -24.96 30.90 10.06
CA ARG A 75 -26.26 30.49 9.51
C ARG A 75 -26.24 30.50 7.99
N ILE A 76 -26.93 29.54 7.38
CA ILE A 76 -26.97 29.32 5.95
C ILE A 76 -28.44 29.32 5.49
N LYS A 77 -28.70 29.98 4.35
CA LYS A 77 -29.94 29.87 3.58
C LYS A 77 -29.59 29.36 2.20
N ALA A 78 -30.33 28.38 1.68
CA ALA A 78 -30.13 27.89 0.33
C ALA A 78 -31.44 27.87 -0.44
N ASP A 79 -31.47 28.43 -1.65
CA ASP A 79 -32.65 28.37 -2.50
C ASP A 79 -32.85 26.96 -3.04
N LYS A 80 -31.76 26.33 -3.49
CA LYS A 80 -31.79 25.02 -4.15
C LYS A 80 -30.54 24.19 -3.87
N ILE A 81 -30.71 22.92 -3.49
CA ILE A 81 -29.67 21.88 -3.52
C ILE A 81 -30.14 20.74 -4.42
N ASP A 82 -29.35 20.46 -5.46
CA ASP A 82 -29.67 19.54 -6.56
C ASP A 82 -28.62 18.42 -6.60
N PHE A 83 -29.03 17.18 -6.37
CA PHE A 83 -28.19 16.00 -6.51
C PHE A 83 -28.63 15.21 -7.74
N ARG A 84 -27.68 14.93 -8.64
CA ARG A 84 -27.94 14.17 -9.86
C ARG A 84 -27.10 12.90 -9.96
N ASP A 85 -27.67 11.89 -10.60
CA ASP A 85 -27.02 10.60 -10.89
C ASP A 85 -26.46 9.94 -9.62
N ILE A 86 -27.34 9.66 -8.67
CA ILE A 86 -26.96 9.12 -7.36
C ILE A 86 -26.90 7.60 -7.45
N GLY A 87 -25.70 7.04 -7.40
CA GLY A 87 -25.48 5.60 -7.37
C GLY A 87 -25.56 5.04 -5.95
N ILE A 88 -26.39 4.02 -5.74
CA ILE A 88 -26.62 3.41 -4.43
C ILE A 88 -26.14 1.97 -4.44
N GLY A 89 -25.40 1.57 -3.40
CA GLY A 89 -25.02 0.19 -3.12
C GLY A 89 -25.45 -0.25 -1.72
N TYR A 90 -26.02 -1.45 -1.61
CA TYR A 90 -26.41 -2.09 -0.35
C TYR A 90 -25.75 -3.46 -0.22
N CYS A 91 -25.07 -3.69 0.90
CA CYS A 91 -24.30 -4.89 1.16
C CYS A 91 -24.70 -5.50 2.51
N LYS A 92 -25.22 -6.73 2.50
CA LYS A 92 -25.52 -7.51 3.72
C LYS A 92 -24.57 -8.71 3.79
N GLN A 93 -23.82 -8.85 4.87
CA GLN A 93 -22.94 -10.01 5.07
C GLN A 93 -23.71 -11.21 5.66
N PRO A 94 -23.39 -12.46 5.25
CA PRO A 94 -22.31 -12.84 4.32
C PRO A 94 -22.73 -12.83 2.84
N ASP A 95 -23.99 -12.48 2.53
CA ASP A 95 -24.55 -12.59 1.17
C ASP A 95 -23.77 -11.78 0.14
N CYS A 96 -23.34 -10.58 0.52
CA CYS A 96 -22.52 -9.69 -0.29
C CYS A 96 -21.13 -10.28 -0.61
N GLY A 97 -20.56 -11.08 0.30
CA GLY A 97 -19.33 -11.83 0.03
C GLY A 97 -19.49 -12.93 -1.03
N LYS A 98 -20.73 -13.37 -1.30
CA LYS A 98 -21.05 -14.38 -2.33
C LYS A 98 -21.58 -13.79 -3.63
N TYR A 99 -22.44 -12.79 -3.54
CA TYR A 99 -23.22 -12.28 -4.68
C TYR A 99 -22.90 -10.82 -5.04
N GLY A 100 -22.08 -10.12 -4.23
CA GLY A 100 -21.79 -8.70 -4.38
C GLY A 100 -22.87 -7.79 -3.77
N PRO A 101 -22.60 -6.47 -3.67
CA PRO A 101 -23.58 -5.50 -3.19
C PRO A 101 -24.68 -5.30 -4.23
N ALA A 102 -25.92 -5.18 -3.76
CA ALA A 102 -27.05 -4.86 -4.62
C ALA A 102 -27.11 -3.36 -4.90
N THR A 103 -27.34 -2.97 -6.16
CA THR A 103 -27.17 -1.58 -6.60
C THR A 103 -28.36 -1.04 -7.37
N TYR A 104 -28.64 0.24 -7.23
CA TYR A 104 -29.68 0.96 -7.96
C TYR A 104 -29.36 2.47 -8.02
N VAL A 105 -30.10 3.23 -8.82
CA VAL A 105 -29.81 4.65 -9.08
C VAL A 105 -31.02 5.50 -8.75
N VAL A 106 -30.79 6.66 -8.15
CA VAL A 106 -31.76 7.77 -8.06
C VAL A 106 -31.31 8.85 -9.03
N LYS A 107 -32.21 9.30 -9.91
CA LYS A 107 -31.84 10.28 -10.95
C LYS A 107 -31.62 11.66 -10.37
N GLU A 108 -32.55 12.12 -9.54
CA GLU A 108 -32.50 13.47 -9.00
C GLU A 108 -33.07 13.53 -7.58
N ILE A 109 -32.38 14.27 -6.70
CA ILE A 109 -32.90 14.72 -5.40
C ILE A 109 -32.80 16.24 -5.39
N LEU A 110 -33.94 16.90 -5.22
CA LEU A 110 -34.03 18.35 -5.22
C LEU A 110 -34.59 18.84 -3.89
N ILE A 111 -33.80 19.62 -3.15
CA ILE A 111 -34.21 20.27 -1.90
C ILE A 111 -34.32 21.78 -2.15
N THR A 112 -35.44 22.39 -1.77
CA THR A 112 -35.64 23.85 -1.93
C THR A 112 -35.84 24.55 -0.59
N ASP A 113 -35.51 25.85 -0.57
CA ASP A 113 -35.82 26.79 0.50
C ASP A 113 -35.31 26.39 1.89
N ILE A 114 -34.05 25.95 1.95
CA ILE A 114 -33.39 25.56 3.20
C ILE A 114 -33.10 26.78 4.05
N GLY A 115 -33.51 26.77 5.32
CA GLY A 115 -33.27 27.85 6.27
C GLY A 115 -34.12 29.10 6.03
N LYS A 116 -35.14 29.03 5.16
CA LYS A 116 -36.00 30.17 4.83
C LYS A 116 -37.20 30.34 5.76
N ARG A 117 -37.59 29.31 6.53
CA ARG A 117 -38.67 29.46 7.53
C ARG A 117 -38.18 30.23 8.76
N GLY A 118 -36.89 30.14 9.09
CA GLY A 118 -36.21 30.89 10.14
C GLY A 118 -35.14 31.87 9.64
N ASN A 119 -34.19 32.22 10.51
CA ASN A 119 -33.07 33.10 10.17
C ASN A 119 -31.86 32.34 9.55
N GLY A 120 -32.11 31.27 8.80
CA GLY A 120 -31.08 30.34 8.32
C GLY A 120 -30.77 29.20 9.31
N VAL A 121 -30.28 28.09 8.76
CA VAL A 121 -29.89 26.88 9.50
C VAL A 121 -28.40 26.88 9.84
N PHE A 122 -28.01 26.25 10.93
CA PHE A 122 -26.60 25.99 11.21
C PHE A 122 -26.04 24.91 10.28
N LEU A 123 -24.71 24.86 10.13
CA LEU A 123 -24.04 23.89 9.27
C LEU A 123 -24.38 22.42 9.63
N TYR A 124 -24.53 22.10 10.91
CA TYR A 124 -24.92 20.75 11.34
C TYR A 124 -26.36 20.40 10.94
N GLN A 125 -27.28 21.38 10.98
CA GLN A 125 -28.68 21.21 10.56
C GLN A 125 -28.77 21.06 9.04
N LEU A 126 -27.93 21.78 8.29
CA LEU A 126 -27.81 21.60 6.84
C LEU A 126 -27.31 20.19 6.50
N ALA A 127 -26.29 19.69 7.20
CA ALA A 127 -25.80 18.33 7.03
C ALA A 127 -26.89 17.30 7.37
N GLU A 128 -27.69 17.55 8.41
CA GLU A 128 -28.81 16.71 8.79
C GLU A 128 -29.91 16.67 7.72
N VAL A 129 -30.29 17.83 7.16
CA VAL A 129 -31.23 17.93 6.03
C VAL A 129 -30.74 17.11 4.86
N VAL A 130 -29.48 17.28 4.46
CA VAL A 130 -28.91 16.58 3.30
C VAL A 130 -28.87 15.07 3.54
N VAL A 131 -28.30 14.61 4.64
CA VAL A 131 -28.10 13.17 4.91
C VAL A 131 -29.44 12.45 5.05
N ARG A 132 -30.39 12.98 5.82
CA ARG A 132 -31.70 12.33 6.00
C ARG A 132 -32.46 12.28 4.68
N THR A 133 -32.46 13.37 3.93
CA THR A 133 -33.13 13.43 2.63
C THR A 133 -32.60 12.39 1.66
N VAL A 134 -31.27 12.27 1.55
CA VAL A 134 -30.62 11.26 0.70
C VAL A 134 -31.00 9.85 1.15
N LEU A 135 -30.97 9.56 2.46
CA LEU A 135 -31.34 8.25 2.97
C LEU A 135 -32.81 7.90 2.74
N VAL A 136 -33.72 8.87 2.78
CA VAL A 136 -35.13 8.58 2.45
C VAL A 136 -35.31 8.35 0.96
N ALA A 137 -34.62 9.10 0.09
CA ALA A 137 -34.61 8.85 -1.34
C ALA A 137 -34.15 7.42 -1.66
N VAL A 138 -33.09 6.99 -0.99
CA VAL A 138 -32.51 5.64 -1.05
C VAL A 138 -33.55 4.58 -0.66
N LEU A 139 -34.27 4.77 0.44
CA LEU A 139 -35.29 3.84 0.90
C LEU A 139 -36.49 3.75 -0.07
N LYS A 140 -36.90 4.88 -0.63
CA LYS A 140 -38.06 4.96 -1.52
C LYS A 140 -37.79 4.29 -2.88
N SER A 141 -36.62 4.54 -3.46
CA SER A 141 -36.20 3.95 -4.76
C SER A 141 -35.84 2.47 -4.67
N ALA A 142 -35.58 1.93 -3.48
CA ALA A 142 -35.24 0.53 -3.32
C ALA A 142 -36.38 -0.40 -3.80
N PRO A 143 -36.10 -1.44 -4.61
CA PRO A 143 -36.99 -2.56 -4.87
C PRO A 143 -37.55 -3.20 -3.59
N ASP A 144 -38.78 -3.70 -3.63
CA ASP A 144 -39.55 -4.11 -2.43
C ASP A 144 -38.82 -5.15 -1.54
N ASN A 145 -38.12 -6.10 -2.15
CA ASN A 145 -37.33 -7.12 -1.45
C ASN A 145 -36.10 -6.54 -0.71
N MET A 146 -35.50 -5.47 -1.26
CA MET A 146 -34.36 -4.79 -0.65
C MET A 146 -34.79 -3.72 0.35
N ARG A 147 -35.88 -3.00 0.03
CA ARG A 147 -36.47 -1.96 0.85
C ARG A 147 -36.71 -2.44 2.28
N GLN A 148 -37.24 -3.65 2.45
CA GLN A 148 -37.49 -4.22 3.78
C GLN A 148 -36.22 -4.44 4.60
N ASN A 149 -35.16 -4.94 3.95
CA ASN A 149 -33.87 -5.16 4.60
C ASN A 149 -33.20 -3.82 4.94
N LEU A 150 -33.26 -2.84 4.03
CA LEU A 150 -32.77 -1.49 4.27
C LEU A 150 -33.52 -0.80 5.41
N LEU A 151 -34.85 -0.90 5.46
CA LEU A 151 -35.65 -0.35 6.56
C LEU A 151 -35.19 -0.93 7.89
N ARG A 152 -34.96 -2.25 7.98
CA ARG A 152 -34.41 -2.89 9.19
C ARG A 152 -32.99 -2.44 9.50
N ALA A 153 -32.14 -2.31 8.48
CA ALA A 153 -30.72 -2.00 8.62
C ALA A 153 -30.46 -0.57 9.08
N ILE A 154 -31.25 0.39 8.60
CA ILE A 154 -31.11 1.82 8.92
C ILE A 154 -31.95 2.18 10.17
N GLY A 155 -33.10 1.54 10.34
CA GLY A 155 -33.99 1.74 11.50
C GLY A 155 -34.93 2.95 11.37
N SER A 156 -35.84 3.09 12.33
CA SER A 156 -36.91 4.12 12.30
C SER A 156 -36.43 5.57 12.50
N GLY A 157 -35.17 5.76 12.90
CA GLY A 157 -34.59 7.08 13.16
C GLY A 157 -34.46 7.99 11.94
N VAL A 158 -34.54 7.46 10.72
CA VAL A 158 -34.39 8.22 9.46
C VAL A 158 -35.53 9.21 9.24
N GLY A 159 -36.77 8.76 9.44
CA GLY A 159 -37.97 9.55 9.20
C GLY A 159 -38.38 10.40 10.40
N ASN A 160 -37.98 10.02 11.61
CA ASN A 160 -38.23 10.80 12.80
C ASN A 160 -37.59 12.19 12.63
N GLN A 161 -38.38 13.25 12.77
CA GLN A 161 -37.95 14.66 12.76
C GLN A 161 -37.61 15.27 11.40
N LEU A 162 -37.79 14.58 10.26
CA LEU A 162 -37.61 15.22 8.95
C LEU A 162 -38.51 16.46 8.80
N ASP A 163 -39.75 16.37 9.29
CA ASP A 163 -40.72 17.49 9.28
C ASP A 163 -40.31 18.67 10.18
N ASN A 164 -39.39 18.45 11.12
CA ASN A 164 -38.89 19.49 12.04
C ASN A 164 -37.69 20.26 11.47
N LEU A 165 -37.16 19.85 10.32
CA LEU A 165 -36.04 20.54 9.67
C LEU A 165 -36.54 21.71 8.81
N ASP A 166 -35.76 22.79 8.78
CA ASP A 166 -36.10 24.00 8.04
C ASP A 166 -35.70 23.87 6.56
N PHE A 167 -36.57 23.25 5.76
CA PHE A 167 -36.56 23.26 4.30
C PHE A 167 -37.98 23.48 3.76
N GLY A 168 -38.12 24.05 2.55
CA GLY A 168 -39.44 24.34 1.97
C GLY A 168 -40.08 23.13 1.32
N SER A 169 -39.46 22.61 0.28
CA SER A 169 -39.95 21.45 -0.45
C SER A 169 -38.84 20.48 -0.81
N LEU A 170 -39.21 19.22 -0.95
CA LEU A 170 -38.33 18.15 -1.34
C LEU A 170 -38.94 17.43 -2.52
N HIS A 171 -38.14 17.12 -3.52
CA HIS A 171 -38.57 16.42 -4.72
C HIS A 171 -37.60 15.31 -5.12
N PHE A 172 -38.13 14.27 -5.74
CA PHE A 172 -37.35 13.13 -6.22
C PHE A 172 -37.72 12.72 -7.64
N ASP A 173 -36.72 12.42 -8.45
CA ASP A 173 -36.85 11.57 -9.63
C ASP A 173 -36.14 10.24 -9.36
N LEU A 174 -36.94 9.18 -9.22
CA LEU A 174 -36.43 7.83 -8.97
C LEU A 174 -36.03 7.10 -10.26
N GLY A 175 -36.25 7.72 -11.43
CA GLY A 175 -35.94 7.15 -12.73
C GLY A 175 -36.94 6.12 -13.24
N ASP A 176 -38.11 6.00 -12.61
CA ASP A 176 -39.20 5.09 -12.98
C ASP A 176 -40.14 5.64 -14.07
N GLY A 177 -39.82 6.81 -14.62
CA GLY A 177 -40.59 7.49 -15.66
C GLY A 177 -41.67 8.45 -15.13
N GLY A 178 -41.83 8.56 -13.80
CA GLY A 178 -42.78 9.48 -13.17
C GLY A 178 -42.33 10.95 -13.08
N GLY A 179 -41.05 11.23 -13.41
CA GLY A 179 -40.46 12.56 -13.28
C GLY A 179 -40.31 13.01 -11.81
N LEU A 180 -40.09 14.31 -11.62
CA LEU A 180 -39.86 14.91 -10.31
C LEU A 180 -41.17 14.92 -9.48
N GLN A 181 -41.21 14.21 -8.36
CA GLN A 181 -42.37 14.10 -7.47
C GLN A 181 -42.14 14.89 -6.17
N THR A 182 -43.11 15.73 -5.77
CA THR A 182 -43.08 16.48 -4.51
C THR A 182 -43.36 15.58 -3.31
N VAL A 183 -42.57 15.73 -2.27
CA VAL A 183 -42.70 15.00 -1.01
C VAL A 183 -43.74 15.68 -0.12
N GLY A 184 -44.99 15.19 -0.17
CA GLY A 184 -46.07 15.69 0.69
C GLY A 184 -46.20 14.95 2.04
N GLU A 185 -45.94 13.64 2.11
CA GLU A 185 -46.30 12.80 3.27
C GLU A 185 -45.31 11.67 3.54
N MET A 186 -44.01 11.95 3.46
CA MET A 186 -43.01 10.88 3.48
C MET A 186 -42.67 10.36 4.88
N THR A 187 -42.83 11.18 5.92
CA THR A 187 -42.79 10.74 7.32
C THR A 187 -43.93 9.77 7.61
N GLY A 188 -45.15 10.08 7.16
CA GLY A 188 -46.31 9.19 7.25
C GLY A 188 -46.12 7.87 6.49
N TRP A 189 -45.62 7.92 5.25
CA TRP A 189 -45.28 6.72 4.48
C TRP A 189 -44.22 5.84 5.18
N LEU A 190 -43.13 6.44 5.67
CA LEU A 190 -42.08 5.71 6.40
C LEU A 190 -42.64 5.04 7.66
N SER A 191 -43.41 5.77 8.46
CA SER A 191 -44.06 5.23 9.67
C SER A 191 -44.98 4.05 9.35
N GLY A 192 -45.76 4.13 8.26
CA GLY A 192 -46.60 3.03 7.79
C GLY A 192 -45.80 1.81 7.32
N GLU A 193 -44.71 2.01 6.57
CA GLU A 193 -43.83 0.93 6.15
C GLU A 193 -43.21 0.19 7.34
N PHE A 194 -42.66 0.93 8.32
CA PHE A 194 -42.09 0.36 9.55
C PHE A 194 -43.12 -0.43 10.37
N ALA A 195 -44.36 0.07 10.48
CA ALA A 195 -45.43 -0.64 11.18
C ALA A 195 -45.84 -1.95 10.48
N SER A 196 -45.71 -2.02 9.15
CA SER A 196 -46.09 -3.20 8.35
C SER A 196 -45.01 -4.28 8.22
N LEU A 197 -43.76 -3.99 8.64
CA LEU A 197 -42.62 -4.90 8.52
C LEU A 197 -42.85 -6.31 9.11
N PRO A 198 -43.52 -6.48 10.27
CA PRO A 198 -43.77 -7.80 10.84
C PRO A 198 -44.67 -8.68 9.95
N MET A 199 -45.69 -8.10 9.31
CA MET A 199 -46.61 -8.84 8.42
C MET A 199 -46.02 -9.13 7.04
N LYS A 200 -45.18 -8.23 6.51
CA LYS A 200 -44.54 -8.43 5.19
C LYS A 200 -43.41 -9.47 5.23
N ALA A 201 -42.75 -9.62 6.38
CA ALA A 201 -41.68 -10.61 6.58
C ALA A 201 -42.16 -12.07 6.58
N THR A 202 -43.36 -12.32 7.11
CA THR A 202 -44.00 -13.65 7.09
C THR A 202 -44.39 -14.06 5.67
N ASN A 203 -44.81 -13.12 4.83
CA ASN A 203 -45.15 -13.39 3.43
C ASN A 203 -43.90 -13.54 2.52
N ALA A 204 -42.80 -12.83 2.83
CA ALA A 204 -41.55 -12.93 2.08
C ALA A 204 -40.82 -14.27 2.29
N ALA A 205 -40.91 -14.86 3.49
CA ALA A 205 -40.32 -16.18 3.78
C ALA A 205 -40.92 -17.31 2.92
N VAL A 206 -42.18 -17.17 2.47
CA VAL A 206 -42.87 -18.14 1.61
C VAL A 206 -42.49 -17.99 0.13
N ALA A 207 -42.14 -16.78 -0.32
CA ALA A 207 -41.79 -16.49 -1.72
C ALA A 207 -40.30 -16.72 -2.07
N LEU A 208 -39.42 -16.85 -1.06
CA LEU A 208 -37.98 -17.01 -1.23
C LEU A 208 -37.56 -18.40 -1.76
N ASN A 209 -38.37 -19.44 -1.56
CA ASN A 209 -38.02 -20.80 -1.99
C ASN A 209 -38.23 -21.05 -3.50
N THR A 210 -38.98 -20.21 -4.20
CA THR A 210 -39.35 -20.46 -5.61
C THR A 210 -38.63 -19.57 -6.62
N LYS A 211 -37.96 -18.48 -6.21
CA LYS A 211 -37.33 -17.50 -7.13
C LYS A 211 -35.79 -17.47 -7.13
N ALA A 212 -35.12 -18.23 -6.26
CA ALA A 212 -33.65 -18.27 -6.19
C ALA A 212 -32.97 -18.90 -7.42
N LEU A 213 -33.72 -19.50 -8.35
CA LEU A 213 -33.21 -20.18 -9.55
C LEU A 213 -33.18 -19.30 -10.82
N GLU A 214 -33.82 -18.13 -10.84
CA GLU A 214 -33.99 -17.35 -12.09
C GLU A 214 -33.21 -16.02 -12.15
N VAL A 215 -32.59 -15.54 -11.05
CA VAL A 215 -31.97 -14.20 -10.99
C VAL A 215 -30.43 -14.23 -11.17
N GLY A 216 -29.89 -15.30 -11.78
CA GLY A 216 -28.46 -15.45 -12.04
C GLY A 216 -27.84 -14.48 -13.07
N ALA A 217 -28.58 -13.46 -13.54
CA ALA A 217 -28.12 -12.56 -14.58
C ALA A 217 -28.63 -11.13 -14.40
N MET A 218 -28.11 -10.38 -13.41
CA MET A 218 -28.14 -8.91 -13.43
C MET A 218 -26.82 -8.33 -12.87
N THR A 219 -25.98 -7.88 -13.80
CA THR A 219 -24.98 -6.79 -13.72
C THR A 219 -24.23 -6.55 -12.40
N GLN A 220 -23.01 -7.11 -12.29
CA GLN A 220 -22.02 -6.77 -11.26
C GLN A 220 -21.47 -5.35 -11.46
N MET A 221 -21.48 -4.49 -10.43
CA MET A 221 -20.58 -3.32 -10.39
C MET A 221 -19.12 -3.80 -10.32
N PRO A 222 -18.17 -3.07 -10.93
CA PRO A 222 -16.77 -3.44 -10.85
C PRO A 222 -16.29 -3.37 -9.39
N PRO A 223 -15.50 -4.35 -8.92
CA PRO A 223 -14.96 -4.33 -7.56
C PRO A 223 -14.12 -3.06 -7.32
N PRO A 224 -14.03 -2.57 -6.06
CA PRO A 224 -13.23 -1.40 -5.72
C PRO A 224 -11.80 -1.56 -6.25
N LEU A 225 -11.25 -0.49 -6.83
CA LEU A 225 -9.96 -0.52 -7.55
C LEU A 225 -8.77 -0.93 -6.67
N LEU A 226 -8.88 -0.79 -5.34
CA LEU A 226 -7.85 -1.17 -4.39
C LEU A 226 -8.48 -1.93 -3.21
N ALA A 227 -7.96 -3.11 -2.91
CA ALA A 227 -8.35 -3.88 -1.72
C ALA A 227 -7.79 -3.23 -0.44
N PRO A 228 -8.57 -3.14 0.66
CA PRO A 228 -8.06 -2.74 1.97
C PRO A 228 -6.96 -3.69 2.48
N PRO A 229 -6.09 -3.27 3.42
CA PRO A 229 -4.95 -4.09 3.85
C PRO A 229 -5.29 -5.52 4.32
N PRO A 230 -6.36 -5.78 5.10
CA PRO A 230 -6.73 -7.15 5.47
C PRO A 230 -7.15 -8.02 4.28
N GLU A 231 -8.02 -7.51 3.39
CA GLU A 231 -8.43 -8.22 2.16
C GLU A 231 -7.25 -8.42 1.21
N GLY A 232 -6.37 -7.41 1.11
CA GLY A 232 -5.15 -7.46 0.33
C GLY A 232 -4.21 -8.58 0.78
N PHE A 233 -4.06 -8.75 2.09
CA PHE A 233 -3.29 -9.84 2.66
C PHE A 233 -3.90 -11.20 2.34
N GLU A 234 -5.22 -11.38 2.52
CA GLU A 234 -5.91 -12.61 2.15
C GLU A 234 -5.77 -12.93 0.66
N GLY A 235 -5.90 -11.92 -0.20
CA GLY A 235 -5.69 -12.04 -1.65
C GLY A 235 -4.26 -12.50 -1.99
N ALA A 236 -3.25 -11.94 -1.33
CA ALA A 236 -1.86 -12.35 -1.49
C ALA A 236 -1.63 -13.80 -1.04
N VAL A 237 -2.22 -14.22 0.09
CA VAL A 237 -2.16 -15.61 0.58
C VAL A 237 -2.81 -16.58 -0.41
N LEU A 238 -3.96 -16.22 -0.98
CA LEU A 238 -4.63 -17.03 -1.99
C LEU A 238 -3.82 -17.11 -3.29
N ALA A 239 -3.19 -16.01 -3.72
CA ALA A 239 -2.27 -16.02 -4.84
C ALA A 239 -1.05 -16.93 -4.57
N GLY A 240 -0.50 -16.90 -3.34
CA GLY A 240 0.57 -17.79 -2.91
C GLY A 240 0.17 -19.26 -2.95
N LYS A 241 -1.03 -19.59 -2.48
CA LYS A 241 -1.59 -20.95 -2.58
C LYS A 241 -1.73 -21.39 -4.04
N ALA A 242 -2.26 -20.52 -4.90
CA ALA A 242 -2.44 -20.84 -6.32
C ALA A 242 -1.09 -21.13 -7.00
N LYS A 243 -0.08 -20.28 -6.75
CA LYS A 243 1.29 -20.45 -7.25
C LYS A 243 1.96 -21.72 -6.73
N ALA A 244 1.80 -22.03 -5.43
CA ALA A 244 2.34 -23.23 -4.80
C ALA A 244 1.81 -24.54 -5.42
N ASN A 245 0.55 -24.53 -5.87
CA ASN A 245 -0.14 -25.67 -6.47
C ASN A 245 0.17 -25.89 -7.96
N LEU A 246 0.93 -25.00 -8.60
CA LEU A 246 1.35 -25.19 -9.98
C LEU A 246 2.24 -26.43 -10.14
N LEU A 247 2.11 -27.09 -11.29
CA LEU A 247 3.03 -28.16 -11.71
C LEU A 247 4.42 -27.58 -11.92
N GLY A 248 5.46 -28.38 -11.63
CA GLY A 248 6.86 -27.93 -11.72
C GLY A 248 7.25 -27.40 -13.09
N GLU A 249 6.79 -28.07 -14.16
CA GLU A 249 7.00 -27.62 -15.55
C GLU A 249 6.38 -26.24 -15.81
N LYS A 250 5.17 -25.97 -15.29
CA LYS A 250 4.51 -24.66 -15.43
C LYS A 250 5.29 -23.59 -14.70
N ILE A 251 5.80 -23.89 -13.50
CA ILE A 251 6.65 -22.96 -12.73
C ILE A 251 7.92 -22.64 -13.51
N PHE A 252 8.59 -23.66 -14.07
CA PHE A 252 9.83 -23.48 -14.82
C PHE A 252 9.64 -22.66 -16.10
N PHE A 253 8.69 -23.02 -16.98
CA PHE A 253 8.47 -22.29 -18.24
C PHE A 253 7.94 -20.87 -18.01
N SER A 254 7.03 -20.70 -17.04
CA SER A 254 6.58 -19.38 -16.60
C SER A 254 7.74 -18.57 -16.01
N GLY A 255 8.66 -19.24 -15.31
CA GLY A 255 9.92 -18.66 -14.84
C GLY A 255 10.84 -18.20 -15.97
N CYS A 256 10.95 -18.97 -17.06
CA CYS A 256 11.70 -18.53 -18.25
C CYS A 256 11.14 -17.22 -18.82
N LEU A 257 9.81 -17.07 -18.89
CA LEU A 257 9.17 -15.84 -19.36
C LEU A 257 9.42 -14.67 -18.40
N ALA A 258 9.23 -14.86 -17.10
CA ALA A 258 9.53 -13.84 -16.09
C ALA A 258 11.01 -13.40 -16.13
N GLY A 259 11.93 -14.34 -16.28
CA GLY A 259 13.36 -14.07 -16.46
C GLY A 259 13.64 -13.22 -17.70
N ALA A 260 13.00 -13.55 -18.82
CA ALA A 260 13.11 -12.78 -20.05
C ALA A 260 12.53 -11.36 -19.88
N PHE A 261 11.40 -11.18 -19.21
CA PHE A 261 10.79 -9.88 -18.95
C PHE A 261 11.67 -8.98 -18.08
N ILE A 262 12.22 -9.51 -16.99
CA ILE A 262 13.20 -8.79 -16.18
C ILE A 262 14.48 -8.51 -16.99
N GLY A 263 14.90 -9.46 -17.84
CA GLY A 263 16.01 -9.27 -18.78
C GLY A 263 15.79 -8.11 -19.73
N TYR A 264 14.61 -7.98 -20.35
CA TYR A 264 14.24 -6.82 -21.18
C TYR A 264 14.24 -5.52 -20.38
N GLY A 265 13.78 -5.56 -19.13
CA GLY A 265 13.83 -4.39 -18.25
C GLY A 265 15.26 -3.95 -17.93
N ALA A 266 16.14 -4.90 -17.59
CA ALA A 266 17.55 -4.64 -17.37
C ALA A 266 18.26 -4.19 -18.65
N TYR A 267 17.88 -4.75 -19.80
CA TYR A 267 18.37 -4.34 -21.10
C TYR A 267 18.03 -2.86 -21.37
N LEU A 268 16.77 -2.46 -21.20
CA LEU A 268 16.34 -1.08 -21.36
C LEU A 268 17.06 -0.13 -20.40
N ALA A 269 17.23 -0.52 -19.13
CA ALA A 269 17.98 0.27 -18.13
C ALA A 269 19.44 0.51 -18.55
N CYS A 270 20.12 -0.55 -19.02
CA CYS A 270 21.50 -0.46 -19.50
C CYS A 270 21.61 0.43 -20.75
N THR A 271 20.67 0.31 -21.68
CA THR A 271 20.67 1.11 -22.92
C THR A 271 20.46 2.59 -22.64
N VAL A 272 19.48 2.96 -21.81
CA VAL A 272 19.13 4.36 -21.56
C VAL A 272 20.03 4.97 -20.50
N GLY A 273 20.04 4.43 -19.29
CA GLY A 273 20.79 5.01 -18.18
C GLY A 273 22.28 4.67 -18.22
N GLY A 274 22.64 3.47 -18.68
CA GLY A 274 24.03 3.02 -18.71
C GLY A 274 24.89 3.79 -19.72
N ASN A 275 24.29 4.23 -20.83
CA ASN A 275 25.01 4.93 -21.90
C ASN A 275 24.90 6.46 -21.85
N CYS A 276 24.81 7.04 -20.64
CA CYS A 276 24.78 8.48 -20.42
C CYS A 276 26.03 9.01 -19.69
N PRO A 277 27.26 8.88 -20.24
CA PRO A 277 28.49 9.21 -19.51
C PRO A 277 28.61 10.68 -19.10
N GLY A 278 28.19 11.62 -19.96
CA GLY A 278 28.19 13.04 -19.62
C GLY A 278 27.24 13.40 -18.47
N LEU A 279 26.15 12.64 -18.32
CA LEU A 279 25.24 12.80 -17.18
C LEU A 279 25.80 12.12 -15.93
N ALA A 280 26.46 10.96 -16.06
CA ALA A 280 27.13 10.29 -14.96
C ALA A 280 28.23 11.15 -14.33
N GLU A 281 28.99 11.87 -15.16
CA GLU A 281 30.07 12.78 -14.71
C GLU A 281 29.52 14.05 -14.06
N LYS A 282 28.56 14.72 -14.71
CA LYS A 282 28.06 16.03 -14.24
C LYS A 282 26.99 15.94 -13.16
N ASN A 283 26.12 14.93 -13.23
CA ASN A 283 24.94 14.79 -12.38
C ASN A 283 24.66 13.30 -12.07
N PRO A 284 25.49 12.64 -11.25
CA PRO A 284 25.40 11.20 -11.00
C PRO A 284 24.04 10.78 -10.40
N GLY A 285 23.39 11.64 -9.61
CA GLY A 285 22.04 11.38 -9.09
C GLY A 285 20.98 11.29 -10.18
N LEU A 286 21.02 12.20 -11.17
CA LEU A 286 20.08 12.20 -12.28
C LEU A 286 20.33 11.02 -13.22
N GLN A 287 21.58 10.62 -13.44
CA GLN A 287 21.89 9.41 -14.20
C GLN A 287 21.33 8.15 -13.52
N LYS A 288 21.48 8.02 -12.20
CA LYS A 288 20.91 6.90 -11.44
C LYS A 288 19.39 6.88 -11.51
N LEU A 289 18.74 8.05 -11.44
CA LEU A 289 17.28 8.15 -11.61
C LEU A 289 16.86 7.70 -13.01
N VAL A 290 17.53 8.17 -14.06
CA VAL A 290 17.24 7.76 -15.45
C VAL A 290 17.43 6.25 -15.64
N PHE A 291 18.50 5.67 -15.06
CA PHE A 291 18.74 4.24 -15.06
C PHE A 291 17.63 3.45 -14.34
N GLY A 292 17.11 3.98 -13.24
CA GLY A 292 16.06 3.33 -12.44
C GLY A 292 14.63 3.52 -12.94
N SER A 293 14.34 4.57 -13.72
CA SER A 293 12.95 5.03 -13.91
C SER A 293 12.04 4.11 -14.73
N PHE A 294 12.53 3.46 -15.79
CA PHE A 294 11.61 2.74 -16.70
C PHE A 294 12.02 1.31 -17.02
N GLY A 295 13.31 0.96 -16.97
CA GLY A 295 13.79 -0.38 -17.36
C GLY A 295 13.23 -1.50 -16.49
N LEU A 296 13.73 -1.65 -15.25
CA LEU A 296 13.26 -2.71 -14.36
C LEU A 296 11.79 -2.59 -13.94
N PRO A 297 11.20 -1.37 -13.76
CA PRO A 297 9.75 -1.25 -13.56
C PRO A 297 8.93 -1.88 -14.70
N PHE A 298 9.32 -1.67 -15.95
CA PHE A 298 8.69 -2.31 -17.12
C PHE A 298 8.79 -3.84 -17.07
N GLY A 299 9.96 -4.38 -16.70
CA GLY A 299 10.16 -5.82 -16.56
C GLY A 299 9.22 -6.45 -15.52
N LEU A 300 9.09 -5.83 -14.34
CA LEU A 300 8.18 -6.34 -13.31
C LEU A 300 6.71 -6.14 -13.69
N PHE A 301 6.37 -5.04 -14.37
CA PHE A 301 5.02 -4.80 -14.87
C PHE A 301 4.55 -5.89 -15.84
N MET A 302 5.39 -6.24 -16.81
CA MET A 302 5.11 -7.38 -17.72
C MET A 302 4.93 -8.68 -16.93
N THR A 303 5.80 -8.94 -15.96
CA THR A 303 5.75 -10.15 -15.14
C THR A 303 4.43 -10.27 -14.37
N VAL A 304 4.00 -9.19 -13.71
CA VAL A 304 2.77 -9.18 -12.90
C VAL A 304 1.52 -9.31 -13.77
N LEU A 305 1.45 -8.63 -14.92
CA LEU A 305 0.26 -8.68 -15.79
C LEU A 305 0.15 -9.97 -16.59
N SER A 306 1.28 -10.57 -16.97
CA SER A 306 1.31 -11.87 -17.67
C SER A 306 1.08 -13.05 -16.73
N GLY A 307 1.06 -12.82 -15.41
CA GLY A 307 0.91 -13.88 -14.41
C GLY A 307 2.10 -14.85 -14.39
N THR A 308 3.31 -14.36 -14.69
CA THR A 308 4.50 -15.21 -14.77
C THR A 308 5.20 -15.40 -13.40
N GLU A 309 6.00 -16.46 -13.29
CA GLU A 309 6.61 -16.88 -12.01
C GLU A 309 7.99 -16.27 -11.78
N LEU A 310 8.05 -15.26 -10.92
CA LEU A 310 9.30 -14.60 -10.53
C LEU A 310 9.77 -15.03 -9.14
N PHE A 311 11.00 -15.55 -9.05
CA PHE A 311 11.62 -16.03 -7.82
C PHE A 311 11.51 -15.02 -6.67
N THR A 312 11.86 -13.76 -6.94
CA THR A 312 11.91 -12.71 -5.92
C THR A 312 10.56 -12.36 -5.33
N GLY A 313 9.49 -12.35 -6.14
CA GLY A 313 8.12 -12.17 -5.65
C GLY A 313 7.56 -13.41 -4.95
N ASN A 314 7.89 -14.61 -5.46
CA ASN A 314 7.49 -15.87 -4.84
C ASN A 314 8.06 -16.05 -3.44
N ALA A 315 9.25 -15.50 -3.16
CA ALA A 315 9.87 -15.49 -1.83
C ALA A 315 9.00 -14.84 -0.74
N ALA A 316 8.12 -13.89 -1.09
CA ALA A 316 7.14 -13.34 -0.16
C ALA A 316 5.78 -14.05 -0.28
N ILE A 317 5.19 -14.08 -1.48
CA ILE A 317 3.79 -14.46 -1.69
C ILE A 317 3.54 -15.94 -1.38
N VAL A 318 4.44 -16.84 -1.79
CA VAL A 318 4.30 -18.28 -1.48
C VAL A 318 4.61 -18.54 0.00
N THR A 319 5.57 -17.82 0.57
CA THR A 319 5.88 -17.91 2.01
C THR A 319 4.71 -17.46 2.89
N MET A 320 3.96 -16.41 2.51
CA MET A 320 2.71 -16.04 3.19
C MET A 320 1.71 -17.20 3.19
N ALA A 321 1.57 -17.92 2.08
CA ALA A 321 0.70 -19.09 2.02
C ALA A 321 1.17 -20.22 2.94
N VAL A 322 2.48 -20.43 3.09
CA VAL A 322 3.04 -21.38 4.06
C VAL A 322 2.74 -20.96 5.50
N PHE A 323 3.01 -19.72 5.87
CA PHE A 323 2.71 -19.20 7.22
C PHE A 323 1.21 -19.27 7.56
N GLN A 324 0.34 -19.14 6.55
CA GLN A 324 -1.09 -19.28 6.71
C GLN A 324 -1.61 -20.73 6.61
N GLY A 325 -0.73 -21.73 6.50
CA GLY A 325 -1.11 -23.15 6.42
C GLY A 325 -1.89 -23.50 5.14
N LYS A 326 -1.68 -22.75 4.07
CA LYS A 326 -2.32 -22.94 2.75
C LYS A 326 -1.40 -23.60 1.72
N ALA A 327 -0.10 -23.71 2.03
CA ALA A 327 0.91 -24.43 1.28
C ALA A 327 1.94 -25.03 2.26
N ASP A 328 2.74 -25.99 1.81
CA ASP A 328 3.81 -26.59 2.61
C ASP A 328 5.22 -26.13 2.17
N LEU A 329 6.23 -26.52 2.94
CA LEU A 329 7.64 -26.16 2.68
C LEU A 329 8.20 -26.82 1.41
N GLN A 330 7.69 -27.98 1.01
CA GLN A 330 8.12 -28.66 -0.22
C GLN A 330 7.62 -27.89 -1.45
N GLN A 331 6.38 -27.42 -1.42
CA GLN A 331 5.79 -26.56 -2.45
C GLN A 331 6.53 -25.23 -2.54
N LEU A 332 6.91 -24.63 -1.41
CA LEU A 332 7.74 -23.43 -1.37
C LEU A 332 9.11 -23.68 -2.01
N ALA A 333 9.83 -24.73 -1.58
CA ALA A 333 11.14 -25.07 -2.14
C ALA A 333 11.07 -25.33 -3.65
N ARG A 334 10.06 -26.06 -4.12
CA ARG A 334 9.81 -26.30 -5.54
C ARG A 334 9.55 -25.00 -6.30
N SER A 335 8.71 -24.12 -5.75
CA SER A 335 8.39 -22.82 -6.36
C SER A 335 9.65 -21.96 -6.51
N LEU A 336 10.42 -21.81 -5.44
CA LEU A 336 11.63 -20.99 -5.44
C LEU A 336 12.70 -21.55 -6.38
N LEU A 337 13.00 -22.85 -6.29
CA LEU A 337 14.05 -23.46 -7.10
C LEU A 337 13.73 -23.43 -8.60
N LEU A 338 12.52 -23.83 -8.99
CA LEU A 338 12.14 -23.91 -10.40
C LEU A 338 11.94 -22.53 -11.03
N SER A 339 11.36 -21.57 -10.29
CA SER A 339 11.27 -20.19 -10.78
C SER A 339 12.65 -19.55 -10.90
N TRP A 340 13.56 -19.76 -9.95
CA TRP A 340 14.95 -19.26 -10.02
C TRP A 340 15.71 -19.82 -11.23
N LEU A 341 15.62 -21.14 -11.47
CA LEU A 341 16.24 -21.78 -12.64
C LEU A 341 15.63 -21.28 -13.95
N GLY A 342 14.30 -21.19 -14.04
CA GLY A 342 13.63 -20.63 -15.21
C GLY A 342 14.03 -19.18 -15.44
N ASN A 343 14.03 -18.36 -14.40
CA ASN A 343 14.42 -16.94 -14.47
C ASN A 343 15.86 -16.78 -15.02
N LEU A 344 16.79 -17.62 -14.57
CA LEU A 344 18.17 -17.64 -15.07
C LEU A 344 18.22 -17.96 -16.57
N VAL A 345 17.54 -19.02 -17.01
CA VAL A 345 17.51 -19.42 -18.43
C VAL A 345 16.92 -18.31 -19.29
N GLY A 346 15.80 -17.72 -18.87
CA GLY A 346 15.15 -16.63 -19.59
C GLY A 346 16.02 -15.38 -19.71
N ALA A 347 16.60 -14.92 -18.60
CA ALA A 347 17.41 -13.71 -18.55
C ALA A 347 18.72 -13.86 -19.34
N VAL A 348 19.42 -14.99 -19.22
CA VAL A 348 20.63 -15.30 -20.01
C VAL A 348 20.30 -15.42 -21.49
N GLY A 349 19.16 -16.01 -21.85
CA GLY A 349 18.67 -16.10 -23.23
C GLY A 349 18.50 -14.72 -23.86
N VAL A 350 17.82 -13.80 -23.15
CA VAL A 350 17.67 -12.40 -23.60
C VAL A 350 19.01 -11.68 -23.69
N ALA A 351 19.93 -11.89 -22.74
CA ALA A 351 21.28 -11.32 -22.78
C ALA A 351 22.04 -11.77 -24.05
N ARG A 352 21.98 -13.07 -24.38
CA ARG A 352 22.63 -13.60 -25.59
C ARG A 352 22.01 -13.04 -26.86
N LEU A 353 20.68 -12.96 -26.93
CA LEU A 353 19.97 -12.40 -28.09
C LEU A 353 20.30 -10.92 -28.29
N ALA A 354 20.32 -10.13 -27.22
CA ALA A 354 20.62 -8.69 -27.30
C ALA A 354 22.06 -8.40 -27.79
N ILE A 355 23.05 -9.20 -27.37
CA ILE A 355 24.42 -9.11 -27.89
C ILE A 355 24.49 -9.57 -29.35
N THR A 356 23.83 -10.67 -29.70
CA THR A 356 23.82 -11.20 -31.06
C THR A 356 23.14 -10.25 -32.04
N ALA A 357 22.10 -9.55 -31.59
CA ALA A 357 21.41 -8.52 -32.36
C ALA A 357 22.27 -7.26 -32.60
N GLY A 358 23.40 -7.11 -31.89
CA GLY A 358 24.26 -5.93 -31.98
C GLY A 358 23.66 -4.65 -31.39
N THR A 359 22.54 -4.76 -30.67
CA THR A 359 21.79 -3.63 -30.11
C THR A 359 22.22 -3.26 -28.68
N MET A 360 23.13 -4.05 -28.08
CA MET A 360 24.06 -3.59 -27.05
C MET A 360 25.46 -3.62 -27.66
N PRO A 361 26.05 -2.46 -28.02
CA PRO A 361 27.42 -2.46 -28.51
C PRO A 361 28.33 -3.09 -27.46
N GLY A 362 29.22 -4.00 -27.87
CA GLY A 362 30.21 -4.61 -26.99
C GLY A 362 31.13 -3.55 -26.39
N GLY A 363 31.57 -3.76 -25.14
CA GLY A 363 32.31 -2.76 -24.37
C GLY A 363 31.43 -1.70 -23.67
N GLY A 364 32.06 -0.75 -22.97
CA GLY A 364 31.36 0.35 -22.30
C GLY A 364 30.63 -0.04 -21.00
N ALA A 365 29.48 0.58 -20.75
CA ALA A 365 28.77 0.52 -19.46
C ALA A 365 28.37 -0.91 -19.04
N THR A 366 28.02 -1.78 -20.00
CA THR A 366 27.64 -3.18 -19.74
C THR A 366 28.82 -4.00 -19.17
N VAL A 367 30.03 -3.80 -19.71
CA VAL A 367 31.26 -4.43 -19.19
C VAL A 367 31.60 -3.89 -17.81
N THR A 368 31.61 -2.57 -17.65
CA THR A 368 31.90 -1.91 -16.38
C THR A 368 30.95 -2.35 -15.28
N LEU A 369 29.66 -2.49 -15.59
CA LEU A 369 28.65 -2.89 -14.61
C LEU A 369 28.81 -4.35 -14.20
N ALA A 370 29.14 -5.26 -15.13
CA ALA A 370 29.41 -6.65 -14.82
C ALA A 370 30.61 -6.79 -13.87
N VAL A 371 31.74 -6.15 -14.20
CA VAL A 371 32.95 -6.14 -13.34
C VAL A 371 32.65 -5.54 -11.98
N ALA A 372 31.95 -4.40 -11.93
CA ALA A 372 31.62 -3.74 -10.66
C ALA A 372 30.77 -4.64 -9.76
N LYS A 373 29.78 -5.35 -10.32
CA LYS A 373 28.88 -6.23 -9.57
C LYS A 373 29.55 -7.51 -9.05
N THR A 374 30.54 -8.03 -9.76
CA THR A 374 31.27 -9.24 -9.36
C THR A 374 32.52 -8.98 -8.54
N SER A 375 32.86 -7.71 -8.31
CA SER A 375 34.00 -7.28 -7.47
C SER A 375 33.59 -6.89 -6.04
N LEU A 376 32.29 -6.89 -5.74
CA LEU A 376 31.79 -6.53 -4.41
C LEU A 376 32.02 -7.68 -3.41
N PRO A 377 32.29 -7.36 -2.13
CA PRO A 377 32.35 -8.36 -1.07
C PRO A 377 31.01 -9.08 -0.88
N PHE A 378 31.06 -10.37 -0.52
CA PHE A 378 29.87 -11.21 -0.32
C PHE A 378 28.82 -10.55 0.60
N ALA A 379 29.25 -10.05 1.76
CA ALA A 379 28.36 -9.40 2.74
C ALA A 379 27.67 -8.16 2.15
N THR A 380 28.38 -7.36 1.35
CA THR A 380 27.81 -6.19 0.68
C THR A 380 26.74 -6.59 -0.34
N VAL A 381 27.00 -7.62 -1.15
CA VAL A 381 26.03 -8.12 -2.13
C VAL A 381 24.80 -8.70 -1.44
N PHE A 382 25.00 -9.44 -0.34
CA PHE A 382 23.92 -10.01 0.47
C PHE A 382 23.01 -8.92 1.06
N VAL A 383 23.58 -7.91 1.74
CA VAL A 383 22.79 -6.81 2.34
C VAL A 383 22.08 -5.97 1.27
N ARG A 384 22.75 -5.68 0.15
CA ARG A 384 22.08 -5.02 -1.00
C ARG A 384 20.95 -5.87 -1.56
N GLY A 385 21.08 -7.19 -1.51
CA GLY A 385 20.03 -8.14 -1.85
C GLY A 385 18.82 -8.04 -0.91
N ILE A 386 19.05 -7.93 0.41
CA ILE A 386 17.97 -7.75 1.39
C ILE A 386 17.19 -6.47 1.11
N LEU A 387 17.90 -5.34 1.00
CA LEU A 387 17.28 -4.03 0.78
C LEU A 387 16.52 -3.99 -0.55
N CYS A 388 17.07 -4.61 -1.60
CA CYS A 388 16.41 -4.69 -2.90
C CYS A 388 15.10 -5.45 -2.79
N ASN A 389 15.12 -6.68 -2.27
CA ASN A 389 13.96 -7.53 -2.38
C ASN A 389 12.84 -7.17 -1.39
N TRP A 390 13.15 -6.39 -0.33
CA TRP A 390 12.11 -5.77 0.46
C TRP A 390 11.22 -4.88 -0.42
N LEU A 391 11.81 -4.00 -1.23
CA LEU A 391 11.08 -3.11 -2.15
C LEU A 391 10.37 -3.90 -3.26
N VAL A 392 11.01 -4.91 -3.84
CA VAL A 392 10.40 -5.76 -4.89
C VAL A 392 9.19 -6.52 -4.36
N CYS A 393 9.30 -7.15 -3.19
CA CYS A 393 8.20 -7.88 -2.57
C CYS A 393 7.05 -6.94 -2.20
N MET A 394 7.34 -5.73 -1.71
CA MET A 394 6.32 -4.71 -1.47
C MET A 394 5.63 -4.27 -2.76
N ALA A 395 6.37 -4.11 -3.86
CA ALA A 395 5.79 -3.79 -5.16
C ALA A 395 4.78 -4.85 -5.61
N VAL A 396 5.15 -6.13 -5.52
CA VAL A 396 4.29 -7.27 -5.87
C VAL A 396 3.08 -7.35 -4.93
N TYR A 397 3.30 -7.18 -3.63
CA TYR A 397 2.23 -7.22 -2.62
C TYR A 397 1.19 -6.11 -2.85
N ILE A 398 1.61 -4.85 -2.99
CA ILE A 398 0.70 -3.72 -3.24
C ILE A 398 0.04 -3.86 -4.61
N ALA A 399 0.76 -4.30 -5.64
CA ALA A 399 0.18 -4.55 -6.96
C ALA A 399 -0.86 -5.69 -6.95
N SER A 400 -0.78 -6.63 -6.01
CA SER A 400 -1.82 -7.65 -5.83
C SER A 400 -3.12 -7.10 -5.26
N MET A 401 -3.06 -5.97 -4.55
CA MET A 401 -4.22 -5.29 -3.98
C MET A 401 -4.97 -4.45 -5.02
N ALA A 402 -4.27 -3.96 -6.05
CA ALA A 402 -4.86 -3.20 -7.15
C ALA A 402 -5.65 -4.10 -8.10
N LYS A 403 -6.86 -3.68 -8.49
CA LYS A 403 -7.76 -4.41 -9.41
C LYS A 403 -7.66 -3.92 -10.85
N ASP A 404 -7.06 -2.75 -11.10
CA ASP A 404 -6.83 -2.20 -12.43
C ASP A 404 -5.35 -2.14 -12.82
N THR A 405 -5.10 -2.06 -14.13
CA THR A 405 -3.75 -2.05 -14.71
C THR A 405 -2.95 -0.81 -14.32
N ALA A 406 -3.58 0.36 -14.21
CA ALA A 406 -2.89 1.60 -13.88
C ALA A 406 -2.42 1.61 -12.42
N GLY A 407 -3.27 1.16 -11.49
CA GLY A 407 -2.92 0.95 -10.09
C GLY A 407 -1.73 0.00 -9.93
N LYS A 408 -1.71 -1.11 -10.69
CA LYS A 408 -0.56 -2.04 -10.72
C LYS A 408 0.71 -1.40 -11.25
N ALA A 409 0.61 -0.61 -12.33
CA ALA A 409 1.76 0.11 -12.89
C ALA A 409 2.39 1.04 -11.86
N ILE A 410 1.56 1.84 -11.16
CA ILE A 410 2.02 2.80 -10.15
C ILE A 410 2.63 2.08 -8.93
N ALA A 411 1.97 1.03 -8.43
CA ALA A 411 2.46 0.22 -7.31
C ALA A 411 3.82 -0.43 -7.60
N ILE A 412 4.09 -0.77 -8.86
CA ILE A 412 5.36 -1.32 -9.32
C ILE A 412 6.40 -0.22 -9.54
N TRP A 413 6.01 0.91 -10.13
CA TRP A 413 6.95 1.91 -10.59
C TRP A 413 7.80 2.51 -9.47
N PHE A 414 7.18 2.95 -8.38
CA PHE A 414 7.89 3.64 -7.30
C PHE A 414 8.93 2.75 -6.57
N PRO A 415 8.58 1.56 -6.04
CA PRO A 415 9.55 0.75 -5.30
C PRO A 415 10.68 0.23 -6.19
N ILE A 416 10.37 -0.11 -7.43
CA ILE A 416 11.36 -0.63 -8.37
C ILE A 416 12.32 0.47 -8.83
N SER A 417 11.81 1.66 -9.15
CA SER A 417 12.66 2.80 -9.47
C SER A 417 13.58 3.16 -8.31
N ALA A 418 13.08 3.09 -7.07
CA ALA A 418 13.85 3.38 -5.87
C ALA A 418 15.03 2.43 -5.70
N PHE A 419 14.83 1.10 -5.72
CA PHE A 419 15.95 0.18 -5.44
C PHE A 419 17.07 0.29 -6.48
N VAL A 420 16.70 0.54 -7.73
CA VAL A 420 17.66 0.66 -8.83
C VAL A 420 18.45 1.96 -8.70
N THR A 421 17.76 3.07 -8.41
CA THR A 421 18.40 4.38 -8.16
C THR A 421 19.36 4.32 -6.96
N LEU A 422 19.00 3.54 -5.92
CA LEU A 422 19.82 3.31 -4.74
C LEU A 422 21.02 2.37 -4.98
N GLY A 423 21.12 1.71 -6.15
CA GLY A 423 22.21 0.80 -6.48
C GLY A 423 22.17 -0.53 -5.73
N LEU A 424 20.96 -1.03 -5.44
CA LEU A 424 20.75 -2.30 -4.75
C LEU A 424 20.84 -3.50 -5.72
N GLU A 425 20.95 -4.71 -5.17
CA GLU A 425 21.26 -5.91 -5.94
C GLU A 425 20.02 -6.81 -6.11
N HIS A 426 19.61 -7.06 -7.36
CA HIS A 426 18.47 -7.93 -7.69
C HIS A 426 18.96 -9.15 -8.44
N SER A 427 18.75 -10.35 -7.87
CA SER A 427 19.21 -11.63 -8.44
C SER A 427 18.84 -11.80 -9.91
N VAL A 428 17.56 -11.65 -10.26
CA VAL A 428 17.09 -11.89 -11.63
C VAL A 428 17.54 -10.81 -12.61
N ALA A 429 17.74 -9.56 -12.15
CA ALA A 429 18.32 -8.53 -13.01
C ALA A 429 19.80 -8.82 -13.29
N ASN A 430 20.53 -9.30 -12.28
CA ASN A 430 21.93 -9.68 -12.42
C ASN A 430 22.10 -10.92 -13.33
N MET A 431 21.10 -11.81 -13.42
CA MET A 431 21.05 -12.91 -14.39
C MET A 431 21.01 -12.43 -15.85
N PHE A 432 20.67 -11.17 -16.11
CA PHE A 432 20.86 -10.53 -17.43
C PHE A 432 22.15 -9.72 -17.47
N ILE A 433 22.34 -8.78 -16.54
CA ILE A 433 23.38 -7.75 -16.60
C ILE A 433 24.79 -8.36 -16.67
N ILE A 434 25.08 -9.35 -15.82
CA ILE A 434 26.42 -9.93 -15.74
C ILE A 434 26.69 -10.83 -16.94
N PRO A 435 25.79 -11.77 -17.32
CA PRO A 435 25.95 -12.54 -18.56
C PRO A 435 26.05 -11.66 -19.82
N ALA A 436 25.30 -10.56 -19.91
CA ALA A 436 25.44 -9.60 -21.01
C ALA A 436 26.85 -8.99 -21.04
N GLY A 437 27.41 -8.63 -19.88
CA GLY A 437 28.80 -8.16 -19.78
C GLY A 437 29.83 -9.22 -20.17
N ILE A 438 29.66 -10.47 -19.73
CA ILE A 438 30.52 -11.60 -20.11
C ILE A 438 30.51 -11.78 -21.64
N PHE A 439 29.31 -11.81 -22.25
CA PHE A 439 29.17 -11.92 -23.70
C PHE A 439 29.72 -10.70 -24.46
N ALA A 440 29.74 -9.53 -23.82
CA ALA A 440 30.33 -8.29 -24.35
C ALA A 440 31.86 -8.18 -24.12
N GLY A 441 32.50 -9.19 -23.51
CA GLY A 441 33.94 -9.25 -23.31
C GLY A 441 34.45 -8.77 -21.94
N ALA A 442 33.60 -8.71 -20.92
CA ALA A 442 34.05 -8.44 -19.55
C ALA A 442 34.97 -9.54 -19.03
N ASP A 443 36.03 -9.16 -18.31
CA ASP A 443 36.92 -10.09 -17.60
C ASP A 443 36.25 -10.58 -16.30
N VAL A 444 35.18 -11.35 -16.48
CA VAL A 444 34.37 -11.94 -15.42
C VAL A 444 34.11 -13.39 -15.80
N SER A 445 34.53 -14.33 -14.94
CA SER A 445 34.22 -15.74 -15.16
C SER A 445 32.79 -16.08 -14.73
N TRP A 446 32.21 -17.13 -15.33
CA TRP A 446 30.93 -17.69 -14.89
C TRP A 446 30.96 -18.12 -13.41
N ALA A 447 32.10 -18.63 -12.93
CA ALA A 447 32.27 -18.98 -11.53
C ALA A 447 32.18 -17.74 -10.62
N GLN A 448 32.84 -16.64 -11.00
CA GLN A 448 32.78 -15.38 -10.27
C GLN A 448 31.36 -14.80 -10.26
N PHE A 449 30.66 -14.85 -11.40
CA PHE A 449 29.24 -14.47 -11.47
C PHE A 449 28.39 -15.28 -10.49
N LEU A 450 28.49 -16.61 -10.50
CA LEU A 450 27.67 -17.49 -9.68
C LEU A 450 27.97 -17.35 -8.18
N LEU A 451 29.26 -17.35 -7.80
CA LEU A 451 29.68 -17.43 -6.40
C LEU A 451 29.78 -16.06 -5.72
N HIS A 452 30.30 -15.04 -6.41
CA HIS A 452 30.55 -13.74 -5.79
C HIS A 452 29.36 -12.79 -5.92
N ASN A 453 28.48 -12.99 -6.89
CA ASN A 453 27.30 -12.16 -7.07
C ASN A 453 25.99 -12.94 -6.90
N LEU A 454 25.71 -13.92 -7.77
CA LEU A 454 24.37 -14.50 -7.88
C LEU A 454 23.93 -15.24 -6.61
N LEU A 455 24.82 -15.99 -5.98
CA LEU A 455 24.55 -16.69 -4.72
C LEU A 455 24.24 -15.72 -3.57
N PRO A 456 25.12 -14.77 -3.18
CA PRO A 456 24.82 -13.85 -2.08
C PRO A 456 23.58 -12.99 -2.34
N VAL A 457 23.36 -12.50 -3.56
CA VAL A 457 22.17 -11.68 -3.85
C VAL A 457 20.89 -12.51 -3.77
N SER A 458 20.90 -13.76 -4.23
CA SER A 458 19.72 -14.63 -4.17
C SER A 458 19.35 -14.97 -2.72
N LEU A 459 20.35 -15.22 -1.87
CA LEU A 459 20.14 -15.43 -0.43
C LEU A 459 19.58 -14.19 0.25
N GLY A 460 20.14 -13.02 -0.03
CA GLY A 460 19.66 -11.75 0.51
C GLY A 460 18.23 -11.44 0.05
N ASN A 461 17.93 -11.66 -1.24
CA ASN A 461 16.60 -11.48 -1.77
C ASN A 461 15.59 -12.43 -1.09
N MET A 462 15.93 -13.72 -0.97
CA MET A 462 15.08 -14.71 -0.31
C MET A 462 14.81 -14.35 1.15
N PHE A 463 15.83 -13.93 1.89
CA PHE A 463 15.72 -13.51 3.29
C PHE A 463 14.70 -12.37 3.46
N ALA A 464 14.80 -11.30 2.65
CA ALA A 464 13.89 -10.18 2.74
C ALA A 464 12.43 -10.56 2.42
N GLY A 465 12.22 -11.39 1.39
CA GLY A 465 10.87 -11.85 1.04
C GLY A 465 10.21 -12.65 2.17
N MET A 466 10.96 -13.58 2.77
CA MET A 466 10.47 -14.44 3.84
C MET A 466 10.27 -13.70 5.17
N PHE A 467 11.26 -12.91 5.60
CA PHE A 467 11.32 -12.40 6.97
C PHE A 467 10.95 -10.93 7.11
N LEU A 468 11.12 -10.11 6.06
CA LEU A 468 10.81 -8.67 6.13
C LEU A 468 9.47 -8.32 5.49
N VAL A 469 8.89 -9.25 4.72
CA VAL A 469 7.56 -9.06 4.11
C VAL A 469 6.59 -10.17 4.53
N ALA A 470 6.86 -11.44 4.22
CA ALA A 470 5.88 -12.49 4.52
C ALA A 470 5.57 -12.62 6.02
N LEU A 471 6.60 -12.60 6.88
CA LEU A 471 6.44 -12.75 8.32
C LEU A 471 5.66 -11.59 8.97
N PRO A 472 6.05 -10.31 8.83
CA PRO A 472 5.34 -9.20 9.48
C PRO A 472 3.88 -9.10 9.04
N TYR A 473 3.59 -9.21 7.74
CA TYR A 473 2.22 -9.15 7.24
C TYR A 473 1.37 -10.36 7.69
N SER A 474 1.99 -11.54 7.83
CA SER A 474 1.32 -12.71 8.39
C SER A 474 1.00 -12.58 9.88
N ILE A 475 1.81 -11.84 10.65
CA ILE A 475 1.53 -11.53 12.06
C ILE A 475 0.43 -10.47 12.16
N LEU A 476 0.47 -9.43 11.33
CA LEU A 476 -0.47 -8.30 11.39
C LEU A 476 -1.88 -8.66 10.91
N PHE A 477 -2.00 -9.47 9.86
CA PHE A 477 -3.27 -9.73 9.17
C PHE A 477 -3.63 -11.21 9.08
N GLY A 478 -2.76 -12.11 9.56
CA GLY A 478 -3.08 -13.54 9.65
C GLY A 478 -4.13 -13.82 10.72
N ALA A 479 -4.96 -14.83 10.50
CA ALA A 479 -5.88 -15.32 11.54
C ALA A 479 -5.07 -15.85 12.73
N ASP A 480 -5.43 -15.40 13.93
CA ASP A 480 -4.76 -15.59 15.22
C ASP A 480 -3.88 -16.86 15.29
N LEU A 481 -2.56 -16.68 15.23
CA LEU A 481 -1.58 -17.77 15.30
C LEU A 481 -1.76 -18.59 16.59
N ALA A 482 -2.29 -17.99 17.65
CA ALA A 482 -2.58 -18.64 18.93
C ALA A 482 -3.77 -19.64 18.86
N ALA A 483 -4.78 -19.38 18.02
CA ALA A 483 -5.95 -20.25 17.87
C ALA A 483 -5.64 -21.57 17.14
N ARG A 484 -4.46 -21.67 16.50
CA ARG A 484 -4.05 -22.85 15.71
C ARG A 484 -3.23 -23.88 16.50
N SER A 485 -2.99 -23.64 17.80
CA SER A 485 -2.23 -24.57 18.67
C SER A 485 -2.88 -25.94 18.89
N HIS A 486 -4.15 -26.14 18.49
CA HIS A 486 -4.83 -27.43 18.57
C HIS A 486 -4.81 -28.30 17.28
N ALA A 487 -4.27 -27.79 16.16
CA ALA A 487 -4.07 -28.58 14.94
C ALA A 487 -2.57 -28.89 14.78
N SER A 488 -2.16 -30.05 15.27
CA SER A 488 -0.77 -30.41 15.50
C SER A 488 0.08 -30.54 14.24
N ARG A 489 1.35 -30.10 14.38
CA ARG A 489 2.56 -30.41 13.60
C ARG A 489 2.69 -29.74 12.23
N LEU A 490 3.22 -28.51 12.22
CA LEU A 490 4.23 -28.05 11.27
C LEU A 490 4.84 -26.78 11.88
N ILE A 491 6.12 -26.86 12.24
CA ILE A 491 6.96 -25.81 12.84
C ILE A 491 6.67 -25.56 14.34
N ASP A 492 7.51 -26.14 15.18
CA ASP A 492 7.60 -25.81 16.60
C ASP A 492 8.06 -24.34 16.70
N ALA A 493 7.18 -23.44 17.14
CA ALA A 493 7.48 -22.01 17.27
C ALA A 493 8.70 -21.73 18.19
N LYS A 494 9.10 -22.72 19.00
CA LYS A 494 10.33 -22.71 19.79
C LYS A 494 11.62 -22.79 18.96
N GLU A 495 11.65 -23.49 17.82
CA GLU A 495 12.86 -23.59 16.98
C GLU A 495 13.07 -22.33 16.13
N VAL A 496 11.99 -21.72 15.62
CA VAL A 496 12.08 -20.45 14.88
C VAL A 496 12.47 -19.29 15.82
N CYS A 497 11.91 -19.22 17.03
CA CYS A 497 12.27 -18.19 18.01
C CYS A 497 13.64 -18.37 18.68
N THR A 498 14.27 -19.56 18.61
CA THR A 498 15.64 -19.77 19.11
C THR A 498 16.69 -19.57 18.02
N CYS A 499 16.41 -19.89 16.75
CA CYS A 499 17.33 -19.61 15.64
C CYS A 499 17.39 -18.12 15.25
N VAL A 500 16.27 -17.37 15.35
CA VAL A 500 16.18 -15.96 14.91
C VAL A 500 17.09 -15.01 15.72
N PRO A 501 17.14 -15.06 17.07
CA PRO A 501 18.03 -14.19 17.84
C PRO A 501 19.48 -14.62 17.69
N GLN A 502 19.79 -15.92 17.74
CA GLN A 502 21.18 -16.39 17.69
C GLN A 502 21.83 -16.15 16.33
N PHE A 503 21.13 -16.33 15.21
CA PHE A 503 21.69 -16.08 13.88
C PHE A 503 21.74 -14.59 13.54
N SER A 504 20.75 -13.79 13.96
CA SER A 504 20.74 -12.33 13.74
C SER A 504 21.74 -11.60 14.64
N ILE A 505 21.88 -12.02 15.91
CA ILE A 505 22.88 -11.49 16.85
C ILE A 505 24.29 -11.97 16.45
N PHE A 506 24.46 -13.22 16.02
CA PHE A 506 25.75 -13.71 15.53
C PHE A 506 26.18 -12.97 14.25
N LEU A 507 25.28 -12.78 13.27
CA LEU A 507 25.57 -12.00 12.07
C LEU A 507 25.77 -10.51 12.38
N LEU A 508 25.00 -9.90 13.29
CA LEU A 508 25.21 -8.50 13.70
C LEU A 508 26.54 -8.33 14.46
N CYS A 509 26.93 -9.28 15.34
CA CYS A 509 28.22 -9.26 16.03
C CYS A 509 29.40 -9.56 15.08
N GLN A 510 29.22 -10.43 14.09
CA GLN A 510 30.22 -10.73 13.08
C GLN A 510 30.37 -9.57 12.08
N PHE A 511 29.26 -8.89 11.75
CA PHE A 511 29.21 -7.65 10.97
C PHE A 511 29.82 -6.46 11.73
N GLU A 512 29.61 -6.38 13.05
CA GLU A 512 30.28 -5.41 13.92
C GLU A 512 31.80 -5.65 13.92
N ASN A 513 32.25 -6.91 13.99
CA ASN A 513 33.66 -7.26 13.91
C ASN A 513 34.26 -7.00 12.51
N ASP A 514 33.54 -7.28 11.43
CA ASP A 514 34.03 -7.09 10.06
C ASP A 514 34.09 -5.61 9.65
N ILE A 515 33.11 -4.78 10.05
CA ILE A 515 33.18 -3.31 9.88
C ILE A 515 34.32 -2.73 10.73
N ARG A 516 34.47 -3.20 11.97
CA ARG A 516 35.54 -2.76 12.88
C ARG A 516 36.91 -3.09 12.27
N ASN A 517 37.08 -4.29 11.72
CA ASN A 517 38.33 -4.73 11.09
C ASN A 517 38.59 -4.04 9.74
N SER A 518 37.56 -3.79 8.91
CA SER A 518 37.73 -3.07 7.63
C SER A 518 38.01 -1.59 7.84
N ALA A 519 37.35 -0.94 8.80
CA ALA A 519 37.60 0.45 9.15
C ALA A 519 39.02 0.65 9.75
N ILE A 520 39.49 -0.30 10.59
CA ILE A 520 40.86 -0.30 11.10
C ILE A 520 41.87 -0.48 9.95
N ALA A 521 41.58 -1.37 8.97
CA ALA A 521 42.46 -1.60 7.82
C ALA A 521 42.54 -0.39 6.86
N ASP A 522 41.42 0.29 6.62
CA ASP A 522 41.37 1.49 5.77
C ASP A 522 41.97 2.72 6.48
N GLN A 523 41.80 2.85 7.80
CA GLN A 523 42.46 3.88 8.61
C GLN A 523 43.99 3.67 8.70
N ALA A 524 44.46 2.42 8.77
CA ALA A 524 45.89 2.11 8.72
C ALA A 524 46.50 2.44 7.35
N LYS A 525 45.78 2.21 6.24
CA LYS A 525 46.19 2.62 4.89
C LYS A 525 46.27 4.14 4.74
N MET A 526 45.26 4.87 5.23
CA MET A 526 45.25 6.33 5.19
C MET A 526 46.35 6.94 6.07
N GLY A 527 46.61 6.37 7.24
CA GLY A 527 47.72 6.79 8.11
C GLY A 527 49.10 6.54 7.48
N LEU A 528 49.26 5.44 6.74
CA LEU A 528 50.50 5.12 6.03
C LEU A 528 50.71 6.02 4.80
N GLU A 529 49.65 6.38 4.07
CA GLU A 529 49.72 7.37 2.98
C GLU A 529 50.00 8.79 3.49
N ALA A 530 49.34 9.21 4.57
CA ALA A 530 49.60 10.50 5.19
C ALA A 530 51.03 10.60 5.76
N ALA A 531 51.57 9.51 6.30
CA ALA A 531 52.96 9.43 6.73
C ALA A 531 53.94 9.49 5.55
N LYS A 532 53.66 8.80 4.43
CA LYS A 532 54.46 8.91 3.20
C LYS A 532 54.47 10.33 2.64
N ILE A 533 53.31 10.96 2.53
CA ILE A 533 53.17 12.36 2.07
C ILE A 533 53.94 13.32 3.00
N GLY A 534 53.87 13.09 4.32
CA GLY A 534 54.65 13.87 5.29
C GLY A 534 56.17 13.68 5.15
N THR A 535 56.61 12.46 4.82
CA THR A 535 58.04 12.14 4.64
C THR A 535 58.57 12.73 3.33
N ASP A 536 57.78 12.69 2.25
CA ASP A 536 58.10 13.28 0.95
C ASP A 536 58.19 14.82 1.03
N LEU A 537 57.29 15.46 1.78
CA LEU A 537 57.30 16.92 2.00
C LEU A 537 58.51 17.40 2.82
N VAL A 538 58.99 16.60 3.78
CA VAL A 538 60.22 16.88 4.54
C VAL A 538 61.47 16.65 3.67
N GLY A 539 61.46 15.61 2.82
CA GLY A 539 62.51 15.37 1.81
C GLY A 539 62.63 16.49 0.76
N MET A 540 61.53 17.20 0.50
CA MET A 540 61.47 18.38 -0.38
C MET A 540 61.84 19.71 0.30
N GLY A 541 62.32 19.68 1.55
CA GLY A 541 62.83 20.87 2.25
C GLY A 541 61.75 21.86 2.75
N VAL A 542 60.48 21.45 2.77
CA VAL A 542 59.38 22.30 3.25
C VAL A 542 59.38 22.28 4.78
N LYS A 543 59.67 23.42 5.43
CA LYS A 543 59.52 23.59 6.89
C LYS A 543 58.03 23.54 7.26
N ALA A 544 57.54 22.37 7.64
CA ALA A 544 56.19 22.21 8.17
C ALA A 544 56.05 22.97 9.50
N ASN A 545 55.30 24.07 9.47
CA ASN A 545 54.98 24.90 10.62
C ASN A 545 54.04 24.12 11.57
N THR A 546 54.25 24.26 12.88
CA THR A 546 53.60 23.57 14.02
C THR A 546 52.06 23.61 14.02
N ALA A 547 51.45 24.34 13.09
CA ALA A 547 50.01 24.45 12.87
C ALA A 547 49.37 23.19 12.26
N PHE A 548 50.08 22.42 11.42
CA PHE A 548 49.50 21.22 10.78
C PHE A 548 49.34 20.05 11.76
N THR A 549 50.32 19.86 12.66
CA THR A 549 50.28 18.84 13.72
C THR A 549 49.15 19.10 14.73
N ASN A 550 48.90 20.37 15.07
CA ASN A 550 47.87 20.76 16.03
C ASN A 550 46.43 20.67 15.47
N MET A 551 46.23 20.78 14.16
CA MET A 551 44.92 20.52 13.53
C MET A 551 44.57 19.02 13.54
N GLY A 552 45.55 18.14 13.33
CA GLY A 552 45.35 16.69 13.42
C GLY A 552 44.93 16.23 14.83
N VAL A 553 45.53 16.81 15.88
CA VAL A 553 45.22 16.51 17.28
C VAL A 553 43.83 17.03 17.69
N LYS A 554 43.43 18.23 17.25
CA LYS A 554 42.07 18.77 17.48
C LYS A 554 41.00 17.95 16.76
N ALA A 555 41.26 17.52 15.52
CA ALA A 555 40.36 16.65 14.77
C ALA A 555 40.19 15.29 15.45
N ASN A 556 41.28 14.67 15.93
CA ASN A 556 41.21 13.41 16.68
C ASN A 556 40.42 13.53 17.99
N THR A 557 40.50 14.68 18.67
CA THR A 557 39.79 14.90 19.94
C THR A 557 38.28 15.07 19.75
N GLU A 558 37.85 15.76 18.70
CA GLU A 558 36.43 15.91 18.34
C GLU A 558 35.84 14.61 17.77
N VAL A 559 36.64 13.83 17.04
CA VAL A 559 36.26 12.49 16.57
C VAL A 559 36.08 11.51 17.75
N LEU A 560 36.99 11.51 18.75
CA LEU A 560 36.82 10.70 19.96
C LEU A 560 35.57 11.07 20.77
N LYS A 561 35.20 12.36 20.81
CA LYS A 561 33.95 12.81 21.45
C LYS A 561 32.72 12.34 20.68
N ALA A 562 32.77 12.35 19.35
CA ALA A 562 31.70 11.83 18.50
C ALA A 562 31.55 10.31 18.64
N GLU A 563 32.68 9.59 18.72
CA GLU A 563 32.75 8.14 18.97
C GLU A 563 32.18 7.78 20.35
N THR A 564 32.51 8.56 21.39
CA THR A 564 31.96 8.36 22.75
C THR A 564 30.45 8.62 22.80
N LYS A 565 29.95 9.64 22.07
CA LYS A 565 28.50 9.90 21.95
C LYS A 565 27.78 8.80 21.18
N ALA A 566 28.37 8.30 20.09
CA ALA A 566 27.82 7.19 19.33
C ALA A 566 27.77 5.91 20.18
N ASN A 567 28.86 5.58 20.87
CA ASN A 567 28.92 4.44 21.79
C ASN A 567 27.86 4.51 22.89
N ASN A 568 27.64 5.68 23.48
CA ASN A 568 26.60 5.88 24.49
C ASN A 568 25.17 5.77 23.92
N PHE A 569 24.96 6.20 22.67
CA PHE A 569 23.68 6.06 21.98
C PHE A 569 23.40 4.59 21.65
N PHE A 570 24.36 3.87 21.09
CA PHE A 570 24.20 2.46 20.73
C PHE A 570 24.06 1.54 21.96
N ASN A 571 24.78 1.82 23.05
CA ASN A 571 24.58 1.12 24.31
C ASN A 571 23.16 1.36 24.87
N LYS A 572 22.62 2.58 24.79
CA LYS A 572 21.23 2.86 25.18
C LYS A 572 20.20 2.15 24.30
N VAL A 573 20.43 2.06 23.00
CA VAL A 573 19.56 1.35 22.06
C VAL A 573 19.60 -0.16 22.33
N ARG A 574 20.79 -0.74 22.53
CA ARG A 574 20.97 -2.14 22.92
C ARG A 574 20.23 -2.43 24.23
N ASP A 575 20.50 -1.65 25.28
CA ASP A 575 19.93 -1.88 26.61
C ASP A 575 18.40 -1.69 26.62
N GLY A 576 17.88 -0.76 25.81
CA GLY A 576 16.44 -0.57 25.58
C GLY A 576 15.77 -1.74 24.86
N PHE A 577 16.46 -2.38 23.91
CA PHE A 577 16.00 -3.62 23.30
C PHE A 577 16.00 -4.78 24.30
N THR A 578 17.02 -4.92 25.14
CA THR A 578 17.09 -6.02 26.13
C THR A 578 16.05 -5.88 27.26
N THR A 579 15.77 -4.65 27.73
CA THR A 579 14.78 -4.38 28.80
C THR A 579 13.33 -4.34 28.31
N GLY A 580 13.09 -3.86 27.08
CA GLY A 580 11.77 -3.93 26.44
C GLY A 580 11.34 -5.38 26.13
N PHE A 581 12.31 -6.24 25.80
CA PHE A 581 12.04 -7.64 25.45
C PHE A 581 11.81 -8.54 26.67
N THR A 582 12.47 -8.26 27.80
CA THR A 582 12.25 -9.00 29.06
C THR A 582 10.96 -8.62 29.78
N SER A 583 10.48 -7.38 29.60
CA SER A 583 9.18 -6.93 30.15
C SER A 583 7.98 -7.35 29.31
N GLY A 584 8.16 -7.55 27.99
CA GLY A 584 7.13 -8.08 27.09
C GLY A 584 6.95 -9.61 27.15
N LEU A 585 7.87 -10.33 27.80
CA LEU A 585 7.79 -11.78 28.02
C LEU A 585 7.15 -12.17 29.36
N SER A 586 6.92 -11.22 30.28
CA SER A 586 6.28 -11.47 31.58
C SER A 586 4.88 -10.86 31.75
N ARG A 587 4.37 -10.14 30.75
CA ARG A 587 2.94 -9.78 30.59
C ARG A 587 2.35 -10.63 29.48
#